data_AF-A0A3C0AQ12-F1
#
_entry.id   AF-A0A3C0AQ12-F1
#
_cell.length_a   1.000
_cell.length_b   1.000
_cell.length_c   1.000
_cell.angle_alpha   90.00
_cell.angle_beta   90.00
_cell.angle_gamma   90.00
#
_symmetry.space_group_name_H-M   'P 1'
#
loop_
_entity.id
_entity.type
_entity.pdbx_description
1 polymer ?
#
loop_
_entity_poly.entity_id
_entity_poly.type
_entity_poly.pdbx_seq_one_letter_code
_entity_poly.pdbx_strand_id
1 'polypeptide(L)'
;MKPVIFSKIIIPLRFIKFKRKWAFLMDSLKKMVLIRSLVLMLVCTAVGNLCLGKTPAISMKIDRLEDTMLQEVAEGDFRIMVAGEPLDRLTGAEFTALREQELKLQNQKQKDAESERKLNALLIAMARIADEPTLIYLHELFESYPERRNDVAEAISWYAAENQRRDADWRILVRSLNVVEGDQAKAVMRALVRFRRRSNKAQWIRQVILIGLEQDPEGQQIAARLLTHWTGQQLHNEGESANRIMQQWQEWFAAKYP
;
A
#
# COMPACT_ATOMS: atom_id res chain seq x y z
N MET A 1 53.05 47.78 16.81
CA MET A 1 52.55 47.44 18.16
C MET A 1 53.52 46.46 18.81
N LYS A 2 54.06 46.83 19.97
CA LYS A 2 55.09 46.11 20.76
C LYS A 2 54.44 45.35 21.94
N PRO A 3 55.16 44.40 22.57
CA PRO A 3 54.65 43.16 23.18
C PRO A 3 54.54 43.21 24.72
N VAL A 4 53.85 42.26 25.35
CA VAL A 4 53.93 41.99 26.82
C VAL A 4 53.61 40.50 27.07
N ILE A 5 54.59 39.61 27.24
CA ILE A 5 55.27 39.16 28.49
C ILE A 5 54.50 38.07 29.27
N PHE A 6 55.15 36.90 29.33
CA PHE A 6 54.89 35.78 30.24
C PHE A 6 55.08 36.19 31.71
N SER A 7 54.17 35.78 32.59
CA SER A 7 54.46 35.67 34.02
C SER A 7 54.13 34.26 34.52
N LYS A 8 55.18 33.58 34.98
CA LYS A 8 55.14 32.35 35.79
C LYS A 8 54.71 32.75 37.20
N ILE A 9 53.69 32.08 37.74
CA ILE A 9 53.47 32.02 39.19
C ILE A 9 53.62 30.55 39.60
N ILE A 10 54.53 30.32 40.53
CA ILE A 10 54.78 29.05 41.23
C ILE A 10 54.19 29.20 42.65
N ILE A 11 53.86 28.06 43.27
CA ILE A 11 53.78 27.75 44.72
C ILE A 11 52.34 27.74 45.30
N PRO A 12 51.95 26.84 46.25
CA PRO A 12 52.51 25.55 46.69
C PRO A 12 51.49 24.38 46.71
N LEU A 13 52.05 23.17 46.82
CA LEU A 13 51.37 21.98 47.33
C LEU A 13 50.74 22.22 48.72
N ARG A 14 49.47 21.83 48.87
CA ARG A 14 48.93 21.35 50.14
C ARG A 14 48.37 19.95 49.94
N PHE A 15 49.12 18.96 50.43
CA PHE A 15 48.65 17.62 50.68
C PHE A 15 47.49 17.67 51.69
N ILE A 16 46.28 17.37 51.24
CA ILE A 16 45.17 17.02 52.13
C ILE A 16 44.64 15.66 51.71
N LYS A 17 44.75 14.74 52.68
CA LYS A 17 44.28 13.36 52.70
C LYS A 17 42.88 13.22 52.08
N PHE A 18 42.72 12.35 51.07
CA PHE A 18 41.40 11.80 50.74
C PHE A 18 41.48 10.33 50.29
N LYS A 19 41.97 9.48 51.21
CA LYS A 19 41.62 8.04 51.23
C LYS A 19 40.12 7.92 51.54
N ARG A 20 39.24 8.11 50.54
CA ARG A 20 37.81 7.69 50.60
C ARG A 20 37.02 7.83 49.28
N LYS A 21 37.68 7.80 48.12
CA LYS A 21 36.98 7.96 46.81
C LYS A 21 37.06 6.77 45.85
N TRP A 22 37.71 5.67 46.22
CA TRP A 22 37.87 4.50 45.35
C TRP A 22 36.75 3.45 45.47
N ALA A 23 35.99 3.45 46.56
CA ALA A 23 34.86 2.52 46.73
C ALA A 23 33.58 2.94 45.97
N PHE A 24 33.43 4.24 45.65
CA PHE A 24 32.26 4.75 44.94
C PHE A 24 32.41 4.71 43.41
N LEU A 25 33.65 4.66 42.90
CA LEU A 25 33.93 4.63 41.46
C LEU A 25 33.78 3.23 40.84
N MET A 26 33.95 2.16 41.62
CA MET A 26 33.79 0.79 41.12
C MET A 26 32.33 0.30 41.07
N ASP A 27 31.42 0.92 41.82
CA ASP A 27 29.99 0.56 41.79
C ASP A 27 29.23 1.25 40.64
N SER A 28 29.70 2.44 40.23
CA SER A 28 29.15 3.17 39.08
C SER A 28 29.53 2.53 37.74
N LEU A 29 30.76 2.02 37.62
CA LEU A 29 31.22 1.32 36.40
C LEU A 29 30.49 -0.01 36.17
N LYS A 30 30.15 -0.76 37.24
CA LYS A 30 29.37 -2.00 37.11
C LYS A 30 27.92 -1.73 36.65
N LYS A 31 27.30 -0.65 37.13
CA LYS A 31 25.96 -0.24 36.68
C LYS A 31 25.96 0.24 35.22
N MET A 32 26.99 0.96 34.78
CA MET A 32 27.10 1.38 33.37
C MET A 32 27.32 0.22 32.38
N VAL A 33 28.06 -0.83 32.78
CA VAL A 33 28.27 -2.02 31.94
C VAL A 33 27.00 -2.88 31.87
N LEU A 34 26.25 -3.00 32.97
CA LEU A 34 24.96 -3.70 32.98
C LEU A 34 23.87 -2.96 32.17
N ILE A 35 23.82 -1.62 32.21
CA ILE A 35 22.86 -0.84 31.42
C ILE A 35 23.18 -0.91 29.92
N ARG A 36 24.47 -0.87 29.53
CA ARG A 36 24.84 -1.07 28.11
C ARG A 36 24.57 -2.48 27.61
N SER A 37 24.75 -3.50 28.45
CA SER A 37 24.39 -4.88 28.09
C SER A 37 22.88 -5.08 28.00
N LEU A 38 22.08 -4.40 28.83
CA LEU A 38 20.63 -4.48 28.76
C LEU A 38 20.07 -3.71 27.56
N VAL A 39 20.64 -2.56 27.20
CA VAL A 39 20.25 -1.82 25.98
C VAL A 39 20.70 -2.55 24.72
N LEU A 40 21.85 -3.24 24.71
CA LEU A 40 22.26 -4.06 23.57
C LEU A 40 21.41 -5.34 23.45
N MET A 41 20.97 -5.94 24.57
CA MET A 41 19.97 -7.02 24.56
C MET A 41 18.58 -6.53 24.12
N LEU A 42 18.15 -5.34 24.54
CA LEU A 42 16.84 -4.79 24.16
C LEU A 42 16.80 -4.32 22.70
N VAL A 43 17.93 -3.89 22.15
CA VAL A 43 18.08 -3.53 20.73
C VAL A 43 18.23 -4.79 19.86
N CYS A 44 18.77 -5.90 20.38
CA CYS A 44 18.79 -7.19 19.68
C CYS A 44 17.45 -7.96 19.78
N THR A 45 16.52 -7.57 20.64
CA THR A 45 15.15 -8.13 20.65
C THR A 45 14.14 -7.37 19.78
N ALA A 46 14.57 -6.33 19.06
CA ALA A 46 13.71 -5.54 18.18
C ALA A 46 13.98 -5.75 16.67
N VAL A 47 14.97 -6.57 16.30
CA VAL A 47 15.24 -6.98 14.91
C VAL A 47 15.20 -8.49 14.85
N GLY A 48 14.02 -9.04 15.16
CA GLY A 48 13.81 -10.47 15.28
C GLY A 48 12.38 -10.89 14.93
N ASN A 49 11.60 -10.03 14.27
CA ASN A 49 10.58 -10.55 13.36
C ASN A 49 11.32 -10.96 12.10
N LEU A 50 11.95 -12.14 12.19
CA LEU A 50 12.06 -13.01 11.03
C LEU A 50 10.64 -13.10 10.48
N CYS A 51 10.38 -12.34 9.41
CA CYS A 51 9.45 -12.75 8.39
C CYS A 51 9.85 -14.19 8.07
N LEU A 52 9.15 -15.15 8.69
CA LEU A 52 8.94 -16.45 8.08
C LEU A 52 8.40 -16.08 6.70
N GLY A 53 9.29 -16.08 5.71
CA GLY A 53 8.93 -15.83 4.34
C GLY A 53 7.92 -16.89 4.00
N LYS A 54 6.63 -16.56 4.10
CA LYS A 54 5.60 -17.26 3.37
C LYS A 54 6.13 -17.27 1.95
N THR A 55 6.38 -18.46 1.41
CA THR A 55 6.67 -18.61 -0.01
C THR A 55 5.64 -17.77 -0.75
N PRO A 56 6.06 -16.84 -1.63
CA PRO A 56 5.12 -15.96 -2.29
C PRO A 56 4.08 -16.83 -2.99
N ALA A 57 2.80 -16.60 -2.67
CA ALA A 57 1.71 -17.46 -3.14
C ALA A 57 1.58 -17.40 -4.67
N ILE A 58 2.13 -16.36 -5.30
CA ILE A 58 2.44 -16.30 -6.72
C ILE A 58 3.93 -15.99 -6.91
N SER A 59 4.61 -16.86 -7.66
CA SER A 59 5.95 -16.60 -8.20
C SER A 59 6.04 -17.17 -9.61
N MET A 60 6.29 -16.32 -10.59
CA MET A 60 6.31 -16.70 -12.00
C MET A 60 7.42 -15.97 -12.74
N LYS A 61 8.19 -16.69 -13.56
CA LYS A 61 9.17 -16.10 -14.46
C LYS A 61 8.47 -15.35 -15.59
N ILE A 62 8.94 -14.14 -15.91
CA ILE A 62 8.51 -13.42 -17.11
C ILE A 62 9.36 -13.90 -18.29
N ASP A 63 8.69 -14.45 -19.30
CA ASP A 63 9.37 -14.91 -20.51
C ASP A 63 10.08 -13.73 -21.20
N ARG A 64 11.22 -14.00 -21.86
CA ARG A 64 12.04 -13.02 -22.60
C ARG A 64 12.74 -11.94 -21.78
N LEU A 65 12.60 -11.93 -20.45
CA LEU A 65 13.36 -11.07 -19.56
C LEU A 65 14.29 -11.90 -18.67
N GLU A 66 15.56 -11.51 -18.59
CA GLU A 66 16.55 -12.17 -17.73
C GLU A 66 16.29 -11.81 -16.27
N ASP A 67 16.43 -12.80 -15.38
CA ASP A 67 16.28 -12.68 -13.92
C ASP A 67 15.02 -11.91 -13.46
N THR A 68 13.95 -11.97 -14.26
CA THR A 68 12.71 -11.22 -14.03
C THR A 68 11.58 -12.13 -13.59
N MET A 69 10.96 -11.78 -12.46
CA MET A 69 9.92 -12.57 -11.80
C MET A 69 8.74 -11.68 -11.41
N LEU A 70 7.51 -12.14 -11.67
CA LEU A 70 6.32 -11.65 -10.99
C LEU A 70 6.23 -12.33 -9.62
N GLN A 71 6.15 -11.54 -8.56
CA GLN A 71 6.09 -12.05 -7.18
C GLN A 71 4.99 -11.36 -6.37
N GLU A 72 4.32 -12.13 -5.51
CA GLU A 72 3.46 -11.61 -4.46
C GLU A 72 4.29 -11.37 -3.18
N VAL A 73 4.57 -10.10 -2.87
CA VAL A 73 5.43 -9.71 -1.73
C VAL A 73 4.65 -9.56 -0.42
N ALA A 74 3.35 -9.31 -0.52
CA ALA A 74 2.36 -9.36 0.55
C ALA A 74 1.01 -9.74 -0.07
N GLU A 75 0.00 -10.05 0.75
CA GLU A 75 -1.32 -10.47 0.26
C GLU A 75 -1.92 -9.46 -0.72
N GLY A 76 -2.07 -9.87 -2.00
CA GLY A 76 -2.54 -9.02 -3.09
C GLY A 76 -1.53 -7.97 -3.59
N ASP A 77 -0.34 -7.88 -2.99
CA ASP A 77 0.73 -6.96 -3.39
C ASP A 77 1.66 -7.66 -4.39
N PHE A 78 1.42 -7.41 -5.68
CA PHE A 78 2.19 -8.00 -6.78
C PHE A 78 3.22 -7.01 -7.35
N ARG A 79 4.46 -7.48 -7.51
CA ARG A 79 5.60 -6.72 -8.02
C ARG A 79 6.33 -7.49 -9.11
N ILE A 80 6.85 -6.77 -10.10
CA ILE A 80 7.87 -7.30 -11.01
C ILE A 80 9.22 -7.09 -10.33
N MET A 81 10.01 -8.16 -10.22
CA MET A 81 11.32 -8.19 -9.58
C MET A 81 12.38 -8.52 -10.63
N VAL A 82 13.43 -7.71 -10.76
CA VAL A 82 14.58 -7.94 -11.65
C VAL A 82 15.82 -8.13 -10.78
N ALA A 83 16.47 -9.29 -10.90
CA ALA A 83 17.61 -9.66 -10.06
C ALA A 83 17.36 -9.51 -8.54
N GLY A 84 16.11 -9.68 -8.10
CA GLY A 84 15.69 -9.57 -6.69
C GLY A 84 15.25 -8.18 -6.24
N GLU A 85 15.34 -7.16 -7.09
CA GLU A 85 14.92 -5.78 -6.79
C GLU A 85 13.62 -5.42 -7.53
N PRO A 86 12.70 -4.63 -6.94
CA PRO A 86 11.49 -4.19 -7.63
C PRO A 86 11.81 -3.38 -8.88
N LEU A 87 11.09 -3.65 -9.96
CA LEU A 87 11.19 -2.88 -11.19
C LEU A 87 10.44 -1.55 -11.03
N ASP A 88 11.19 -0.45 -11.01
CA ASP A 88 10.63 0.89 -10.81
C ASP A 88 10.09 1.53 -12.10
N ARG A 89 10.55 1.09 -13.29
CA ARG A 89 10.15 1.66 -14.59
C ARG A 89 10.18 0.61 -15.69
N LEU A 90 9.19 0.64 -16.56
CA LEU A 90 9.17 -0.17 -17.78
C LEU A 90 9.92 0.55 -18.90
N THR A 91 10.84 -0.17 -19.52
CA THR A 91 11.32 0.04 -20.87
C THR A 91 10.32 -0.55 -21.86
N GLY A 92 10.37 -0.13 -23.14
CA GLY A 92 9.49 -0.68 -24.17
C GLY A 92 9.61 -2.20 -24.34
N ALA A 93 10.78 -2.78 -24.04
CA ALA A 93 11.01 -4.22 -24.11
C ALA A 93 10.27 -4.98 -22.98
N GLU A 94 10.32 -4.47 -21.75
CA GLU A 94 9.65 -5.09 -20.61
C GLU A 94 8.14 -5.02 -20.74
N PHE A 95 7.59 -3.87 -21.17
CA PHE A 95 6.16 -3.76 -21.45
C PHE A 95 5.71 -4.79 -22.50
N THR A 96 6.48 -4.95 -23.59
CA THR A 96 6.19 -5.93 -24.64
C THR A 96 6.18 -7.35 -24.09
N ALA A 97 7.19 -7.73 -23.30
CA ALA A 97 7.29 -9.05 -22.70
C ALA A 97 6.16 -9.35 -21.72
N LEU A 98 5.79 -8.39 -20.87
CA LEU A 98 4.67 -8.53 -19.93
C LEU A 98 3.34 -8.66 -20.65
N ARG A 99 3.10 -7.87 -21.70
CA ARG A 99 1.89 -7.97 -22.52
C ARG A 99 1.80 -9.32 -23.24
N GLU A 100 2.90 -9.80 -23.82
CA GLU A 100 2.92 -11.12 -24.46
C GLU A 100 2.65 -12.24 -23.46
N GLN A 101 3.18 -12.13 -22.23
CA GLN A 101 2.90 -13.08 -21.15
C GLN A 101 1.41 -13.04 -20.75
N GLU A 102 0.82 -11.86 -20.67
CA GLU A 102 -0.61 -11.67 -20.39
C GLU A 102 -1.48 -12.33 -21.46
N LEU A 103 -1.21 -12.05 -22.73
CA LEU A 103 -1.91 -12.66 -23.86
C LEU A 103 -1.74 -14.18 -23.90
N LYS A 104 -0.55 -14.68 -23.57
CA LYS A 104 -0.27 -16.12 -23.50
C LYS A 104 -1.11 -16.79 -22.43
N LEU A 105 -1.20 -16.21 -21.23
CA LEU A 105 -2.03 -16.70 -20.13
C LEU A 105 -3.52 -16.62 -20.49
N GLN A 106 -3.96 -15.52 -21.11
CA GLN A 106 -5.36 -15.31 -21.50
C GLN A 106 -5.84 -16.35 -22.51
N ASN A 107 -4.98 -16.73 -23.47
CA ASN A 107 -5.31 -17.68 -24.53
C ASN A 107 -5.15 -19.15 -24.13
N GLN A 108 -4.86 -19.45 -22.87
CA GLN A 108 -4.79 -20.84 -22.41
C GLN A 108 -6.18 -21.48 -22.48
N LYS A 109 -6.23 -22.70 -23.05
CA LYS A 109 -7.49 -23.45 -23.25
C LYS A 109 -8.18 -23.82 -21.93
N GLN A 110 -7.42 -23.96 -20.85
CA GLN A 110 -7.92 -24.31 -19.54
C GLN A 110 -7.63 -23.14 -18.60
N LYS A 111 -8.67 -22.39 -18.26
CA LYS A 111 -8.61 -21.29 -17.30
C LYS A 111 -8.95 -21.85 -15.93
N ASP A 112 -7.92 -22.11 -15.13
CA ASP A 112 -8.08 -22.42 -13.72
C ASP A 112 -7.95 -21.15 -12.86
N ALA A 113 -8.34 -21.27 -11.58
CA ALA A 113 -8.29 -20.15 -10.65
C ALA A 113 -6.86 -19.60 -10.45
N GLU A 114 -5.83 -20.43 -10.60
CA GLU A 114 -4.44 -20.00 -10.50
C GLU A 114 -4.03 -19.12 -11.69
N SER A 115 -4.45 -19.50 -12.90
CA SER A 115 -4.18 -18.75 -14.13
C SER A 115 -4.87 -17.40 -14.15
N GLU A 116 -6.13 -17.33 -13.71
CA GLU A 116 -6.85 -16.06 -13.55
C GLU A 116 -6.19 -15.18 -12.47
N ARG A 117 -5.73 -15.77 -11.36
CA ARG A 117 -4.99 -15.04 -10.33
C ARG A 117 -3.66 -14.49 -10.87
N LYS A 118 -2.93 -15.26 -11.68
CA LYS A 118 -1.68 -14.81 -12.34
C LYS A 118 -1.94 -13.69 -13.35
N LEU A 119 -3.03 -13.78 -14.12
CA LEU A 119 -3.45 -12.72 -15.04
C LEU A 119 -3.71 -11.41 -14.30
N ASN A 120 -4.50 -11.46 -13.23
CA ASN A 120 -4.78 -10.29 -12.42
C ASN A 120 -3.52 -9.72 -11.77
N ALA A 121 -2.66 -10.57 -11.20
CA ALA A 121 -1.38 -10.17 -10.62
C ALA A 121 -0.47 -9.45 -11.63
N LEU A 122 -0.48 -9.89 -12.90
CA LEU A 122 0.28 -9.25 -13.97
C LEU A 122 -0.29 -7.86 -14.31
N LEU A 123 -1.61 -7.71 -14.38
CA LEU A 123 -2.25 -6.40 -14.57
C LEU A 123 -1.90 -5.43 -13.44
N ILE A 124 -1.99 -5.88 -12.18
CA ILE A 124 -1.66 -5.06 -11.00
C ILE A 124 -0.18 -4.65 -11.02
N ALA A 125 0.72 -5.61 -11.27
CA ALA A 125 2.15 -5.34 -11.30
C ALA A 125 2.51 -4.35 -12.42
N MET A 126 1.95 -4.51 -13.62
CA MET A 126 2.11 -3.55 -14.72
C MET A 126 1.58 -2.16 -14.33
N ALA A 127 0.36 -2.07 -13.79
CA ALA A 127 -0.26 -0.80 -13.44
C ALA A 127 0.58 0.01 -12.43
N ARG A 128 1.23 -0.66 -11.47
CA ARG A 128 2.04 -0.01 -10.44
C ARG A 128 3.32 0.61 -10.96
N ILE A 129 3.91 0.04 -12.02
CA ILE A 129 5.10 0.60 -12.66
C ILE A 129 4.79 1.94 -13.36
N ALA A 130 3.51 2.19 -13.65
CA ALA A 130 3.00 3.54 -13.91
C ALA A 130 3.54 4.22 -15.19
N ASP A 131 3.89 3.45 -16.23
CA ASP A 131 4.24 4.00 -17.53
C ASP A 131 2.99 4.25 -18.40
N GLU A 132 3.05 5.31 -19.21
CA GLU A 132 1.92 5.73 -20.03
C GLU A 132 1.42 4.63 -21.01
N PRO A 133 2.29 3.85 -21.69
CA PRO A 133 1.84 2.75 -22.56
C PRO A 133 1.03 1.68 -21.83
N THR A 134 1.44 1.26 -20.63
CA THR A 134 0.67 0.31 -19.82
C THR A 134 -0.69 0.88 -19.46
N LEU A 135 -0.73 2.15 -19.08
CA LEU A 135 -1.97 2.77 -18.68
C LEU A 135 -2.95 2.91 -19.86
N ILE A 136 -2.46 3.25 -21.05
CA ILE A 136 -3.25 3.22 -22.29
C ILE A 136 -3.77 1.80 -22.54
N TYR A 137 -2.91 0.79 -22.42
CA TYR A 137 -3.29 -0.61 -22.60
C TYR A 137 -4.40 -1.07 -21.63
N LEU A 138 -4.29 -0.71 -20.35
CA LEU A 138 -5.31 -1.04 -19.35
C LEU A 138 -6.64 -0.34 -19.68
N HIS A 139 -6.61 0.89 -20.18
CA HIS A 139 -7.83 1.61 -20.59
C HIS A 139 -8.48 0.93 -21.79
N GLU A 140 -7.69 0.55 -22.80
CA GLU A 140 -8.18 -0.23 -23.95
C GLU A 140 -8.78 -1.58 -23.49
N LEU A 141 -8.10 -2.30 -22.60
CA LEU A 141 -8.57 -3.57 -22.05
C LEU A 141 -9.93 -3.41 -21.35
N PHE A 142 -10.11 -2.35 -20.56
CA PHE A 142 -11.39 -2.05 -19.90
C PHE A 142 -12.55 -1.81 -20.88
N GLU A 143 -12.28 -1.09 -21.97
CA GLU A 143 -13.31 -0.77 -22.96
C GLU A 143 -13.64 -1.98 -23.84
N SER A 144 -12.63 -2.71 -24.29
CA SER A 144 -12.76 -3.79 -25.26
C SER A 144 -13.25 -5.12 -24.67
N TYR A 145 -12.99 -5.39 -23.39
CA TYR A 145 -13.23 -6.70 -22.77
C TYR A 145 -14.06 -6.56 -21.48
N PRO A 146 -15.41 -6.57 -21.58
CA PRO A 146 -16.30 -6.38 -20.44
C PRO A 146 -16.06 -7.35 -19.27
N GLU A 147 -15.71 -8.60 -19.56
CA GLU A 147 -15.40 -9.65 -18.60
C GLU A 147 -14.11 -9.39 -17.81
N ARG A 148 -13.21 -8.55 -18.32
CA ARG A 148 -11.93 -8.19 -17.68
C ARG A 148 -12.02 -6.93 -16.82
N ARG A 149 -13.16 -6.25 -16.82
CA ARG A 149 -13.29 -4.93 -16.19
C ARG A 149 -13.04 -4.93 -14.69
N ASN A 150 -13.35 -6.04 -14.01
CA ASN A 150 -13.12 -6.15 -12.58
C ASN A 150 -11.61 -6.14 -12.26
N ASP A 151 -10.84 -7.01 -12.90
CA ASP A 151 -9.37 -7.09 -12.74
C ASP A 151 -8.68 -5.78 -13.14
N VAL A 152 -9.10 -5.20 -14.27
CA VAL A 152 -8.52 -3.93 -14.74
C VAL A 152 -8.83 -2.78 -13.78
N ALA A 153 -10.03 -2.74 -13.21
CA ALA A 153 -10.38 -1.73 -12.22
C ALA A 153 -9.56 -1.89 -10.94
N GLU A 154 -9.31 -3.11 -10.50
CA GLU A 154 -8.40 -3.38 -9.39
C GLU A 154 -6.98 -2.89 -9.69
N ALA A 155 -6.42 -3.25 -10.84
CA ALA A 155 -5.09 -2.81 -11.27
C ALA A 155 -4.96 -1.28 -11.29
N ILE A 156 -5.94 -0.57 -11.87
CA ILE A 156 -5.98 0.90 -11.88
C ILE A 156 -6.12 1.46 -10.47
N SER A 157 -6.79 0.76 -9.55
CA SER A 157 -6.92 1.17 -8.15
C SER A 157 -5.57 1.16 -7.42
N TRP A 158 -4.76 0.12 -7.65
CA TRP A 158 -3.39 0.04 -7.15
C TRP A 158 -2.51 1.17 -7.70
N TYR A 159 -2.58 1.43 -9.01
CA TYR A 159 -1.91 2.58 -9.61
C TYR A 159 -2.32 3.90 -8.94
N ALA A 160 -3.62 4.17 -8.81
CA ALA A 160 -4.13 5.39 -8.20
C ALA A 160 -3.76 5.54 -6.71
N ALA A 161 -3.45 4.43 -6.03
CA ALA A 161 -3.01 4.42 -4.65
C ALA A 161 -1.51 4.78 -4.48
N GLU A 162 -0.67 4.52 -5.47
CA GLU A 162 0.78 4.72 -5.35
C GLU A 162 1.28 5.92 -6.17
N ASN A 163 0.60 6.22 -7.28
CA ASN A 163 1.08 7.13 -8.29
C ASN A 163 0.15 8.35 -8.46
N GLN A 164 0.04 8.84 -9.69
CA GLN A 164 -0.76 10.00 -10.04
C GLN A 164 -2.23 9.62 -10.22
N ARG A 165 -3.13 10.51 -9.76
CA ARG A 165 -4.57 10.36 -9.92
C ARG A 165 -5.00 11.11 -11.17
N ARG A 166 -5.28 10.40 -12.26
CA ARG A 166 -5.69 11.01 -13.54
C ARG A 166 -7.20 10.97 -13.70
N ASP A 167 -7.75 11.97 -14.38
CA ASP A 167 -9.20 12.07 -14.60
C ASP A 167 -9.77 10.92 -15.42
N ALA A 168 -8.98 10.34 -16.32
CA ALA A 168 -9.38 9.17 -17.10
C ALA A 168 -9.56 7.93 -16.19
N ASP A 169 -8.62 7.70 -15.26
CA ASP A 169 -8.71 6.61 -14.28
C ASP A 169 -9.94 6.75 -13.40
N TRP A 170 -10.23 7.96 -12.92
CA TRP A 170 -11.44 8.21 -12.12
C TRP A 170 -12.71 7.79 -12.86
N ARG A 171 -12.82 8.09 -14.15
CA ARG A 171 -14.00 7.72 -14.95
C ARG A 171 -14.15 6.20 -15.08
N ILE A 172 -13.04 5.50 -15.27
CA ILE A 172 -13.01 4.03 -15.33
C ILE A 172 -13.43 3.45 -13.98
N LEU A 173 -12.81 3.90 -12.89
CA LEU A 173 -13.11 3.43 -11.53
C LEU A 173 -14.56 3.69 -11.10
N VAL A 174 -15.16 4.83 -11.50
CA VAL A 174 -16.59 5.07 -11.22
C VAL A 174 -17.48 4.13 -12.05
N ARG A 175 -17.13 3.88 -13.32
CA ARG A 175 -17.90 2.97 -14.18
C ARG A 175 -17.77 1.52 -13.74
N SER A 176 -16.64 1.13 -13.19
CA SER A 176 -16.39 -0.24 -12.73
C SER A 176 -17.22 -0.61 -11.50
N LEU A 177 -17.75 0.37 -10.75
CA LEU A 177 -18.69 0.11 -9.65
C LEU A 177 -19.89 -0.76 -10.06
N ASN A 178 -20.25 -0.82 -11.34
CA ASN A 178 -21.33 -1.69 -11.81
C ASN A 178 -20.96 -3.19 -11.89
N VAL A 179 -19.68 -3.55 -11.79
CA VAL A 179 -19.18 -4.91 -12.06
C VAL A 179 -18.17 -5.42 -11.03
N VAL A 180 -17.66 -4.55 -10.15
CA VAL A 180 -16.64 -4.93 -9.16
C VAL A 180 -17.29 -5.58 -7.94
N GLU A 181 -16.68 -6.64 -7.44
CA GLU A 181 -17.17 -7.45 -6.33
C GLU A 181 -16.03 -7.75 -5.33
N GLY A 182 -16.38 -8.27 -4.15
CA GLY A 182 -15.40 -8.76 -3.16
C GLY A 182 -14.31 -7.74 -2.81
N ASP A 183 -13.06 -8.21 -2.73
CA ASP A 183 -11.91 -7.36 -2.37
C ASP A 183 -11.54 -6.35 -3.47
N GLN A 184 -11.85 -6.66 -4.73
CA GLN A 184 -11.64 -5.74 -5.86
C GLN A 184 -12.52 -4.50 -5.71
N ALA A 185 -13.78 -4.68 -5.28
CA ALA A 185 -14.67 -3.57 -4.95
C ALA A 185 -14.11 -2.71 -3.80
N LYS A 186 -13.54 -3.34 -2.75
CA LYS A 186 -12.87 -2.60 -1.67
C LYS A 186 -11.70 -1.78 -2.20
N ALA A 187 -10.86 -2.35 -3.07
CA ALA A 187 -9.73 -1.64 -3.69
C ALA A 187 -10.20 -0.42 -4.49
N VAL A 188 -11.22 -0.58 -5.33
CA VAL A 188 -11.82 0.50 -6.13
C VAL A 188 -12.40 1.60 -5.25
N MET A 189 -13.18 1.24 -4.22
CA MET A 189 -13.76 2.24 -3.33
C MET A 189 -12.69 3.00 -2.53
N ARG A 190 -11.64 2.32 -2.04
CA ARG A 190 -10.49 2.96 -1.39
C ARG A 190 -9.77 3.93 -2.34
N ALA A 191 -9.56 3.54 -3.59
CA ALA A 191 -8.94 4.40 -4.60
C ALA A 191 -9.80 5.64 -4.88
N LEU A 192 -11.11 5.47 -5.07
CA LEU A 192 -12.04 6.57 -5.36
C LEU A 192 -12.09 7.65 -4.28
N VAL A 193 -11.96 7.29 -2.99
CA VAL A 193 -11.88 8.26 -1.87
C VAL A 193 -10.69 9.23 -2.03
N ARG A 194 -9.62 8.79 -2.69
CA ARG A 194 -8.39 9.58 -2.84
C ARG A 194 -8.48 10.61 -3.95
N PHE A 195 -9.44 10.50 -4.87
CA PHE A 195 -9.63 11.51 -5.89
C PHE A 195 -10.26 12.76 -5.27
N ARG A 196 -9.81 13.95 -5.68
CA ARG A 196 -10.50 15.20 -5.28
C ARG A 196 -11.91 15.26 -5.86
N ARG A 197 -12.11 14.62 -7.01
CA ARG A 197 -13.36 14.61 -7.75
C ARG A 197 -14.39 13.70 -7.08
N ARG A 198 -15.59 14.25 -6.91
CA ARG A 198 -16.73 13.57 -6.32
C ARG A 198 -17.76 13.17 -7.36
N SER A 199 -18.50 12.11 -7.10
CA SER A 199 -19.69 11.77 -7.88
C SER A 199 -20.95 12.24 -7.17
N ASN A 200 -21.80 13.01 -7.85
CA ASN A 200 -23.05 13.54 -7.30
C ASN A 200 -24.31 12.95 -7.96
N LYS A 201 -24.15 12.04 -8.93
CA LYS A 201 -25.28 11.40 -9.61
C LYS A 201 -25.86 10.31 -8.72
N ALA A 202 -27.18 10.28 -8.60
CA ALA A 202 -27.92 9.31 -7.79
C ALA A 202 -27.52 7.86 -8.11
N GLN A 203 -27.35 7.53 -9.39
CA GLN A 203 -26.97 6.17 -9.82
C GLN A 203 -25.67 5.68 -9.18
N TRP A 204 -24.65 6.54 -9.07
CA TRP A 204 -23.33 6.15 -8.55
C TRP A 204 -23.35 6.03 -7.04
N ILE A 205 -24.09 6.93 -6.37
CA ILE A 205 -24.31 6.85 -4.93
C ILE A 205 -25.06 5.55 -4.60
N ARG A 206 -26.12 5.24 -5.33
CA ARG A 206 -26.87 3.99 -5.19
C ARG A 206 -25.95 2.78 -5.36
N GLN A 207 -25.10 2.78 -6.38
CA GLN A 207 -24.20 1.66 -6.64
C GLN A 207 -23.22 1.43 -5.48
N VAL A 208 -22.63 2.47 -4.91
CA VAL A 208 -21.76 2.34 -3.73
C VAL A 208 -22.53 1.80 -2.52
N ILE A 209 -23.79 2.18 -2.35
CA ILE A 209 -24.65 1.63 -1.28
C ILE A 209 -24.88 0.14 -1.49
N LEU A 210 -25.21 -0.29 -2.72
CA LEU A 210 -25.46 -1.70 -3.04
C LEU A 210 -24.20 -2.54 -2.82
N ILE A 211 -23.06 -2.12 -3.36
CA ILE A 211 -21.77 -2.78 -3.12
C ILE A 211 -21.50 -2.85 -1.61
N GLY A 212 -21.67 -1.75 -0.88
CA GLY A 212 -21.43 -1.71 0.55
C GLY A 212 -22.25 -2.75 1.32
N LEU A 213 -23.51 -2.97 0.95
CA LEU A 213 -24.39 -3.95 1.59
C LEU A 213 -23.96 -5.41 1.35
N GLU A 214 -23.28 -5.69 0.24
CA GLU A 214 -22.77 -7.03 -0.10
C GLU A 214 -21.43 -7.34 0.57
N GLN A 215 -20.82 -6.35 1.24
CA GLN A 215 -19.49 -6.46 1.81
C GLN A 215 -19.50 -6.87 3.29
N ASP A 216 -18.35 -7.35 3.74
CA ASP A 216 -18.03 -7.54 5.16
C ASP A 216 -17.98 -6.18 5.92
N PRO A 217 -17.86 -6.20 7.26
CA PRO A 217 -17.85 -4.95 8.04
C PRO A 217 -16.76 -3.96 7.63
N GLU A 218 -15.62 -4.44 7.13
CA GLU A 218 -14.54 -3.56 6.65
C GLU A 218 -14.96 -2.87 5.34
N GLY A 219 -15.48 -3.62 4.37
CA GLY A 219 -15.97 -3.10 3.11
C GLY A 219 -17.13 -2.13 3.27
N GLN A 220 -18.03 -2.37 4.24
CA GLN A 220 -19.09 -1.43 4.62
C GLN A 220 -18.53 -0.09 5.11
N GLN A 221 -17.48 -0.09 5.94
CA GLN A 221 -16.82 1.14 6.37
C GLN A 221 -16.14 1.86 5.20
N ILE A 222 -15.54 1.11 4.26
CA ILE A 222 -14.93 1.69 3.05
C ILE A 222 -16.00 2.38 2.20
N ALA A 223 -17.13 1.72 1.97
CA ALA A 223 -18.27 2.28 1.24
C ALA A 223 -18.80 3.54 1.92
N ALA A 224 -18.99 3.51 3.23
CA ALA A 224 -19.43 4.66 4.01
C ALA A 224 -18.46 5.85 3.89
N ARG A 225 -17.14 5.62 3.95
CA ARG A 225 -16.14 6.67 3.74
C ARG A 225 -16.23 7.27 2.34
N LEU A 226 -16.45 6.46 1.30
CA LEU A 226 -16.65 6.94 -0.07
C LEU A 226 -17.92 7.79 -0.20
N LEU A 227 -19.03 7.34 0.40
CA LEU A 227 -20.29 8.08 0.42
C LEU A 227 -20.16 9.42 1.15
N THR A 228 -19.50 9.44 2.31
CA THR A 228 -19.19 10.69 3.03
C THR A 228 -18.33 11.61 2.16
N HIS A 229 -17.29 11.07 1.53
CA HIS A 229 -16.42 11.85 0.66
C HIS A 229 -17.19 12.47 -0.52
N TRP A 230 -18.05 11.71 -1.18
CA TRP A 230 -18.80 12.20 -2.34
C TRP A 230 -19.93 13.17 -1.99
N THR A 231 -20.65 12.90 -0.91
CA THR A 231 -21.87 13.65 -0.56
C THR A 231 -21.61 14.79 0.42
N GLY A 232 -20.49 14.77 1.13
CA GLY A 232 -20.19 15.66 2.25
C GLY A 232 -21.03 15.39 3.50
N GLN A 233 -21.80 14.31 3.55
CA GLN A 233 -22.68 13.97 4.67
C GLN A 233 -21.97 13.03 5.66
N GLN A 234 -22.12 13.33 6.95
CA GLN A 234 -21.66 12.49 8.04
C GLN A 234 -22.89 11.87 8.71
N LEU A 235 -23.24 10.65 8.31
CA LEU A 235 -24.47 9.98 8.78
C LEU A 235 -24.26 9.03 9.97
N HIS A 236 -23.02 8.66 10.29
CA HIS A 236 -22.71 7.69 11.33
C HIS A 236 -21.70 8.27 12.31
N ASN A 237 -21.82 7.86 13.57
CA ASN A 237 -20.88 8.17 14.63
C ASN A 237 -19.83 7.06 14.78
N GLU A 238 -18.70 7.41 15.41
CA GLU A 238 -17.69 6.43 15.80
C GLU A 238 -18.31 5.37 16.75
N GLY A 239 -18.11 4.09 16.44
CA GLY A 239 -18.59 2.97 17.26
C GLY A 239 -19.92 2.35 16.84
N GLU A 240 -20.61 2.87 15.83
CA GLU A 240 -21.79 2.21 15.26
C GLU A 240 -21.44 0.92 14.52
N SER A 241 -22.34 -0.07 14.56
CA SER A 241 -22.13 -1.32 13.82
C SER A 241 -22.19 -1.07 12.31
N ALA A 242 -21.34 -1.76 11.55
CA ALA A 242 -21.21 -1.55 10.11
C ALA A 242 -22.56 -1.69 9.37
N ASN A 243 -23.38 -2.69 9.74
CA ASN A 243 -24.71 -2.87 9.16
C ASN A 243 -25.62 -1.65 9.38
N ARG A 244 -25.54 -1.03 10.57
CA ARG A 244 -26.32 0.17 10.87
C ARG A 244 -25.86 1.38 10.06
N ILE A 245 -24.56 1.47 9.74
CA ILE A 245 -24.01 2.52 8.88
C ILE A 245 -24.64 2.43 7.48
N MET A 246 -24.68 1.25 6.87
CA MET A 246 -25.25 1.09 5.53
C MET A 246 -26.75 1.33 5.49
N GLN A 247 -27.48 0.91 6.53
CA GLN A 247 -28.92 1.20 6.65
C GLN A 247 -29.20 2.71 6.63
N GLN A 248 -28.42 3.50 7.37
CA GLN A 248 -28.58 4.97 7.38
C GLN A 248 -28.34 5.60 6.02
N TRP A 249 -27.38 5.06 5.25
CA TRP A 249 -27.17 5.51 3.87
C TRP A 249 -28.33 5.14 2.94
N GLN A 250 -28.95 3.96 3.11
CA GLN A 250 -30.17 3.60 2.37
C GLN A 250 -31.33 4.55 2.68
N GLU A 251 -31.57 4.82 3.97
CA GLU A 251 -32.63 5.73 4.44
C GLU A 251 -32.42 7.16 3.90
N TRP A 252 -31.20 7.68 4.02
CA TRP A 252 -30.84 8.98 3.47
C TRP A 252 -31.00 9.04 1.95
N PHE A 253 -30.61 7.97 1.23
CA PHE A 253 -30.75 7.91 -0.21
C PHE A 253 -32.20 7.97 -0.64
N ALA A 254 -33.08 7.18 0.00
CA ALA A 254 -34.52 7.17 -0.27
C ALA A 254 -35.17 8.54 0.02
N ALA A 255 -34.74 9.23 1.07
CA ALA A 255 -35.25 10.57 1.38
C ALA A 255 -34.77 11.64 0.39
N LYS A 256 -33.54 11.53 -0.12
CA LYS A 256 -32.94 12.52 -1.03
C LYS A 256 -33.34 12.32 -2.49
N TYR A 257 -33.58 11.08 -2.91
CA TYR A 257 -33.90 10.69 -4.28
C TYR A 257 -35.18 9.83 -4.29
N PRO A 258 -36.36 10.44 -4.08
CA PRO A 258 -37.64 9.74 -4.05
C PRO A 258 -38.04 9.16 -5.41
#